data_AF-A0A6C0LCX4-F1
#
_entry.id   AF-A0A6C0LCX4-F1
#
_cell.length_a   1.000
_cell.length_b   1.000
_cell.length_c   1.000
_cell.angle_alpha   90.00
_cell.angle_beta   90.00
_cell.angle_gamma   90.00
#
_symmetry.space_group_name_H-M   'P 1'
#
loop_
_entity.id
_entity.type
_entity.pdbx_description
1 polymer ?
#
loop_
_entity_poly.entity_id
_entity_poly.type
_entity_poly.pdbx_seq_one_letter_code
_entity_poly.pdbx_strand_id
1 'polypeptide(L)'
;NKTEENTKYIEKEIITDELRSKKIVCVDPGCSDLIYCGSKDNNGNLETFRYTQNQRRLETRTKKYNKIIEEVNNTTFINEKNIKEIESVLSHHNKKTCHYEKFMNYLIEKNKLNLLLFSHYEKTFFRKFKLNRYINTQKSESKMIKNFTKKFGEPNDVVFIMGDYDKGSSNIGGLEPTICKKFRKIFKNSGFRTYLVNEFRTSKLCNCCNCEISPFMIRQSHKPNDIKVNKKITINGLLSHQENKQKCEIIHNRDKNAVQNMLNIVESIFTIGRRPDIFTRIHT
;
A
#
# COMPACT_ATOMS: atom_id res chain seq x y z
N ASN A 1 16.45 -17.52 -5.52
CA ASN A 1 16.24 -17.65 -4.07
C ASN A 1 16.72 -16.39 -3.37
N LYS A 2 15.83 -15.42 -3.12
CA LYS A 2 16.14 -14.28 -2.24
C LYS A 2 15.75 -14.72 -0.84
N THR A 3 16.71 -14.71 0.08
CA THR A 3 16.48 -14.91 1.51
C THR A 3 15.28 -14.07 1.94
N GLU A 4 14.26 -14.72 2.50
CA GLU A 4 13.16 -14.02 3.14
C GLU A 4 13.75 -13.27 4.33
N GLU A 5 13.96 -11.97 4.17
CA GLU A 5 14.23 -11.10 5.32
C GLU A 5 12.96 -11.04 6.16
N ASN A 6 12.85 -11.97 7.11
CA ASN A 6 11.83 -11.95 8.15
C ASN A 6 12.04 -10.68 8.97
N THR A 7 11.24 -9.66 8.69
CA THR A 7 11.16 -8.48 9.53
C THR A 7 10.64 -8.94 10.89
N LYS A 8 11.38 -8.61 11.95
CA LYS A 8 11.04 -9.07 13.28
C LYS A 8 9.83 -8.31 13.84
N TYR A 9 9.07 -8.98 14.69
CA TYR A 9 7.97 -8.37 15.43
C TYR A 9 8.51 -7.71 16.69
N ILE A 10 8.10 -6.46 16.97
CA ILE A 10 8.53 -5.72 18.16
C ILE A 10 8.10 -6.44 19.44
N GLU A 11 7.00 -7.18 19.41
CA GLU A 11 6.49 -7.94 20.57
C GLU A 11 7.41 -9.10 20.98
N LYS A 12 8.34 -9.51 20.12
CA LYS A 12 9.27 -10.63 20.36
C LYS A 12 10.70 -10.18 20.64
N GLU A 13 10.96 -8.88 20.58
CA GLU A 13 12.30 -8.33 20.77
C GLU A 13 12.52 -7.87 22.21
N ILE A 14 13.77 -7.94 22.66
CA ILE A 14 14.18 -7.44 23.97
C ILE A 14 14.28 -5.91 23.87
N ILE A 15 13.47 -5.20 24.65
CA ILE A 15 13.46 -3.73 24.67
C ILE A 15 14.64 -3.20 25.48
N THR A 16 15.75 -2.91 24.79
CA THR A 16 16.96 -2.28 25.35
C THR A 16 16.74 -0.79 25.64
N ASP A 17 17.53 -0.22 26.55
CA ASP A 17 17.50 1.22 26.84
C ASP A 17 17.78 2.09 25.60
N GLU A 18 18.63 1.59 24.70
CA GLU A 18 18.91 2.24 23.40
C GLU A 18 17.67 2.32 22.48
N LEU A 19 16.71 1.39 22.61
CA LEU A 19 15.45 1.46 21.87
C LEU A 19 14.47 2.42 22.55
N ARG A 20 14.48 2.48 23.89
CA ARG A 20 13.63 3.39 24.68
C ARG A 20 13.97 4.85 24.46
N SER A 21 15.23 5.17 24.20
CA SER A 21 15.69 6.54 23.95
C SER A 21 15.34 7.08 22.55
N LYS A 22 14.87 6.21 21.64
CA LYS A 22 14.59 6.58 20.24
C LYS A 22 13.13 6.99 20.07
N LYS A 23 12.89 7.86 19.08
CA LYS A 23 11.54 8.25 18.66
C LYS A 23 10.85 7.08 17.96
N ILE A 24 9.66 6.73 18.43
CA ILE A 24 8.87 5.63 17.90
C ILE A 24 7.91 6.17 16.84
N VAL A 25 8.01 5.64 15.62
CA VAL A 25 7.09 5.97 14.53
C VAL A 25 6.30 4.72 14.14
N CYS A 26 4.99 4.74 14.37
CA CYS A 26 4.08 3.68 13.95
C CYS A 26 3.51 3.98 12.56
N VAL A 27 3.37 2.95 11.73
CA VAL A 27 2.94 3.07 10.33
C VAL A 27 1.82 2.11 10.00
N ASP A 28 0.70 2.65 9.55
CA ASP A 28 -0.45 1.91 9.03
C ASP A 28 -0.37 1.85 7.49
N PRO A 29 -0.13 0.67 6.90
CA PRO A 29 -0.17 0.49 5.45
C PRO A 29 -1.59 0.35 4.89
N GLY A 30 -1.93 1.16 3.89
CA GLY A 30 -3.26 1.19 3.28
C GLY A 30 -3.28 1.04 1.76
N CYS A 31 -4.49 1.01 1.21
CA CYS A 31 -4.70 0.95 -0.25
C CYS A 31 -4.72 2.34 -0.92
N SER A 32 -5.21 3.36 -0.21
CA SER A 32 -5.29 4.75 -0.69
C SER A 32 -4.04 5.50 -0.26
N ASP A 33 -3.86 5.62 1.04
CA ASP A 33 -2.62 6.06 1.65
C ASP A 33 -1.73 4.82 1.77
N LEU A 34 -0.64 4.79 0.99
CA LEU A 34 0.23 3.61 0.91
C LEU A 34 0.94 3.36 2.24
N ILE A 35 1.26 4.46 2.93
CA ILE A 35 1.69 4.49 4.33
C ILE A 35 1.07 5.72 5.00
N TYR A 36 0.53 5.54 6.20
CA TYR A 36 0.14 6.60 7.11
C TYR A 36 0.95 6.43 8.40
N CYS A 37 1.79 7.40 8.71
CA CYS A 37 2.70 7.35 9.85
C CYS A 37 2.25 8.30 10.95
N GLY A 38 2.54 7.95 12.20
CA GLY A 38 2.44 8.88 13.30
C GLY A 38 3.37 8.56 14.47
N SER A 39 3.69 9.63 15.20
CA SER A 39 4.54 9.63 16.40
C SER A 39 4.03 10.72 17.34
N LYS A 40 4.19 10.51 18.65
CA LYS A 40 4.02 11.59 19.63
C LYS A 40 5.26 12.50 19.59
N ASP A 41 5.05 13.82 19.68
CA ASP A 41 6.12 14.79 19.95
C ASP A 41 6.41 14.89 21.45
N ASN A 42 7.35 15.75 21.84
CA ASN A 42 7.73 15.95 23.24
C ASN A 42 6.58 16.50 24.11
N ASN A 43 5.57 17.11 23.48
CA ASN A 43 4.39 17.66 24.16
C ASN A 43 3.23 16.64 24.17
N GLY A 44 3.44 15.42 23.65
CA GLY A 44 2.42 14.38 23.54
C GLY A 44 1.46 14.56 22.35
N ASN A 45 1.67 15.56 21.48
CA ASN A 45 0.83 15.77 20.31
C ASN A 45 1.20 14.79 19.18
N LEU A 46 0.20 14.34 18.43
CA LEU A 46 0.42 13.43 17.31
C LEU A 46 0.92 14.17 16.07
N GLU A 47 2.19 13.95 15.72
CA GLU A 47 2.73 14.28 14.41
C GLU A 47 2.39 13.19 13.41
N THR A 48 1.92 13.57 12.22
CA THR A 48 1.57 12.62 11.16
C THR A 48 2.31 12.89 9.86
N PHE A 49 2.49 11.83 9.07
CA PHE A 49 3.05 11.88 7.73
C PHE A 49 2.30 10.86 6.86
N ARG A 50 2.04 11.19 5.59
CA ARG A 50 1.37 10.27 4.68
C ARG A 50 2.06 10.25 3.32
N TYR A 51 2.07 9.09 2.70
CA TYR A 51 2.49 8.93 1.31
C TYR A 51 1.39 8.21 0.55
N THR A 52 0.79 8.91 -0.42
CA THR A 52 -0.47 8.48 -1.04
C THR A 52 -0.24 7.83 -2.40
N GLN A 53 -1.17 6.97 -2.80
CA GLN A 53 -1.17 6.37 -4.13
C GLN A 53 -1.25 7.43 -5.24
N ASN A 54 -2.05 8.48 -5.03
CA ASN A 54 -2.21 9.56 -6.01
C ASN A 54 -0.92 10.36 -6.17
N GLN A 55 -0.24 10.69 -5.07
CA GLN A 55 1.08 11.33 -5.11
C GLN A 55 2.07 10.47 -5.90
N ARG A 56 2.17 9.17 -5.56
CA ARG A 56 3.06 8.24 -6.26
C ARG A 56 2.76 8.16 -7.75
N ARG A 57 1.48 8.05 -8.14
CA ARG A 57 1.04 7.99 -9.54
C ARG A 57 1.42 9.25 -10.33
N LEU A 58 1.31 10.42 -9.71
CA LEU A 58 1.72 11.70 -10.32
C LEU A 58 3.24 11.76 -10.48
N GLU A 59 3.98 11.44 -9.41
CA GLU A 59 5.45 11.48 -9.40
C GLU A 59 6.07 10.46 -10.38
N THR A 60 5.50 9.25 -10.50
CA THR A 60 5.99 8.24 -11.46
C THR A 60 5.59 8.51 -12.91
N ARG A 61 4.60 9.39 -13.14
CA ARG A 61 4.01 9.70 -14.45
C ARG A 61 3.44 8.48 -15.19
N THR A 62 3.11 7.40 -14.47
CA THR A 62 2.65 6.13 -15.07
C THR A 62 1.43 6.33 -15.98
N LYS A 63 0.44 7.12 -15.54
CA LYS A 63 -0.77 7.40 -16.33
C LYS A 63 -0.45 8.15 -17.62
N LYS A 64 0.49 9.10 -17.59
CA LYS A 64 0.91 9.86 -18.78
C LYS A 64 1.54 8.91 -19.81
N TYR A 65 2.48 8.07 -19.39
CA TYR A 65 3.15 7.14 -20.30
C TYR A 65 2.17 6.09 -20.85
N ASN A 66 1.27 5.56 -20.01
CA ASN A 66 0.27 4.59 -20.47
C ASN A 66 -0.68 5.20 -21.51
N LYS A 67 -1.12 6.45 -21.34
CA LYS A 67 -1.96 7.13 -22.34
C LYS A 67 -1.26 7.26 -23.69
N ILE A 68 0.00 7.68 -23.69
CA ILE A 68 0.80 7.82 -24.92
C ILE A 68 1.00 6.45 -25.59
N ILE A 69 1.32 5.41 -24.80
CA ILE A 69 1.46 4.04 -25.33
C ILE A 69 0.15 3.55 -25.91
N GLU A 70 -0.97 3.79 -25.23
CA GLU A 70 -2.30 3.38 -25.68
C GLU A 70 -2.69 4.09 -26.98
N GLU A 71 -2.45 5.39 -27.08
CA GLU A 71 -2.68 6.17 -28.29
C GLU A 71 -1.86 5.63 -29.45
N VAL A 72 -0.56 5.41 -29.26
CA VAL A 72 0.33 4.84 -30.29
C VAL A 72 -0.09 3.42 -30.69
N ASN A 73 -0.54 2.60 -29.74
CA ASN A 73 -1.02 1.25 -30.03
C ASN A 73 -2.36 1.25 -30.80
N ASN A 74 -3.20 2.26 -30.61
CA ASN A 74 -4.46 2.40 -31.34
C ASN A 74 -4.26 2.99 -32.75
N THR A 75 -3.25 3.86 -32.95
CA THR A 75 -3.00 4.53 -34.23
C THR A 75 -2.01 3.80 -35.13
N THR A 76 -1.20 2.89 -34.58
CA THR A 76 -0.30 2.06 -35.38
C THR A 76 -1.08 0.87 -35.95
N PHE A 77 -1.13 0.78 -37.28
CA PHE A 77 -1.72 -0.34 -37.99
C PHE A 77 -0.63 -1.22 -38.59
N ILE A 78 -0.78 -2.53 -38.44
CA ILE A 78 0.04 -3.55 -39.08
C ILE A 78 -0.93 -4.53 -39.74
N ASN A 79 -0.82 -4.72 -41.05
CA ASN A 79 -1.74 -5.58 -41.82
C ASN A 79 -3.21 -5.25 -41.54
N GLU A 80 -3.57 -3.97 -41.63
CA GLU A 80 -4.93 -3.42 -41.45
C GLU A 80 -5.54 -3.55 -40.04
N LYS A 81 -4.81 -4.16 -39.09
CA LYS A 81 -5.22 -4.27 -37.69
C LYS A 81 -4.40 -3.35 -36.81
N ASN A 82 -5.03 -2.79 -35.78
CA ASN A 82 -4.27 -2.06 -34.77
C ASN A 82 -3.54 -3.03 -33.83
N ILE A 83 -2.59 -2.50 -33.04
CA ILE A 83 -1.77 -3.32 -32.14
C ILE A 83 -2.62 -4.07 -31.11
N LYS A 84 -3.71 -3.46 -30.62
CA LYS A 84 -4.60 -4.10 -29.62
C LYS A 84 -5.35 -5.31 -30.20
N GLU A 85 -5.82 -5.21 -31.43
CA GLU A 85 -6.50 -6.30 -32.15
C GLU A 85 -5.55 -7.47 -32.39
N ILE A 86 -4.31 -7.16 -32.77
CA ILE A 86 -3.25 -8.16 -32.92
C ILE A 86 -3.01 -8.88 -31.58
N GLU A 87 -2.82 -8.13 -30.48
CA GLU A 87 -2.62 -8.71 -29.14
C GLU A 87 -3.80 -9.55 -28.65
N SER A 88 -5.03 -9.19 -29.05
CA SER A 88 -6.25 -9.91 -28.69
C SER A 88 -6.28 -11.36 -29.23
N VAL A 89 -5.55 -11.68 -30.29
CA VAL A 89 -5.47 -13.04 -30.85
C VAL A 89 -5.06 -14.05 -29.78
N LEU A 90 -4.07 -13.72 -28.94
CA LEU A 90 -3.59 -14.61 -27.89
C LEU A 90 -4.60 -14.86 -26.76
N SER A 91 -5.63 -14.04 -26.63
CA SER A 91 -6.68 -14.25 -25.62
C SER A 91 -7.51 -15.52 -25.89
N HIS A 92 -7.55 -15.98 -27.16
CA HIS A 92 -8.24 -17.20 -27.58
C HIS A 92 -7.46 -18.48 -27.25
N HIS A 93 -6.19 -18.37 -26.83
CA HIS A 93 -5.31 -19.50 -26.55
C HIS A 93 -4.97 -19.61 -25.06
N ASN A 94 -5.10 -20.81 -24.48
CA ASN A 94 -4.85 -21.02 -23.06
C ASN A 94 -3.37 -21.40 -22.79
N LYS A 95 -2.60 -20.46 -22.25
CA LYS A 95 -1.19 -20.68 -21.84
C LYS A 95 -0.99 -21.62 -20.65
N LYS A 96 -2.05 -21.95 -19.90
CA LYS A 96 -2.01 -22.81 -18.71
C LYS A 96 -2.60 -24.21 -18.96
N THR A 97 -2.71 -24.61 -20.22
CA THR A 97 -3.22 -25.94 -20.57
C THR A 97 -2.16 -27.01 -20.35
N CYS A 98 -2.57 -28.17 -19.85
CA CYS A 98 -1.72 -29.37 -19.77
C CYS A 98 -1.79 -30.22 -21.06
N HIS A 99 -2.64 -29.86 -22.03
CA HIS A 99 -2.73 -30.55 -23.31
C HIS A 99 -1.62 -30.08 -24.24
N TYR A 100 -0.71 -31.00 -24.58
CA TYR A 100 0.49 -30.73 -25.38
C TYR A 100 0.18 -29.96 -26.68
N GLU A 101 -0.76 -30.44 -27.50
CA GLU A 101 -1.10 -29.80 -28.78
C GLU A 101 -1.63 -28.37 -28.63
N LYS A 102 -2.51 -28.13 -27.65
CA LYS A 102 -3.06 -26.80 -27.37
C LYS A 102 -1.98 -25.84 -26.89
N PHE A 103 -1.01 -26.33 -26.11
CA PHE A 103 0.14 -25.54 -25.68
C PHE A 103 1.10 -25.24 -26.84
N MET A 104 1.37 -26.22 -27.70
CA MET A 104 2.17 -26.02 -28.93
C MET A 104 1.55 -24.97 -29.84
N ASN A 105 0.23 -25.03 -30.06
CA ASN A 105 -0.49 -24.02 -30.83
C ASN A 105 -0.36 -22.61 -30.22
N TYR A 106 -0.46 -22.49 -28.89
CA TYR A 106 -0.20 -21.22 -28.20
C TYR A 106 1.23 -20.69 -28.46
N LEU A 107 2.24 -21.56 -28.41
CA LEU A 107 3.63 -21.16 -28.65
C LEU A 107 3.87 -20.67 -30.08
N ILE A 108 3.30 -21.36 -31.07
CA ILE A 108 3.40 -20.98 -32.47
C ILE A 108 2.79 -19.59 -32.69
N GLU A 109 1.55 -19.38 -32.23
CA GLU A 109 0.86 -18.10 -32.38
C GLU A 109 1.55 -16.97 -31.61
N LYS A 110 2.09 -17.26 -30.42
CA LYS A 110 2.88 -16.29 -29.65
C LYS A 110 4.15 -15.87 -30.40
N ASN A 111 4.87 -16.81 -31.02
CA ASN A 111 6.09 -16.49 -31.76
C ASN A 111 5.79 -15.66 -33.01
N LYS A 112 4.75 -16.02 -33.77
CA LYS A 112 4.27 -15.24 -34.92
C LYS A 112 3.94 -13.79 -34.51
N LEU A 113 3.16 -13.64 -33.44
CA LEU A 113 2.77 -12.34 -32.92
C LEU A 113 3.98 -11.53 -32.41
N ASN A 114 4.91 -12.17 -31.71
CA ASN A 114 6.12 -11.50 -31.24
C ASN A 114 6.96 -10.97 -32.40
N LEU A 115 7.13 -11.75 -33.47
CA LEU A 115 7.86 -11.31 -34.68
C LEU A 115 7.17 -10.11 -35.33
N LEU A 116 5.84 -10.14 -35.43
CA LEU A 116 5.05 -9.04 -35.99
C LEU A 116 5.16 -7.76 -35.15
N LEU A 117 5.07 -7.87 -33.83
CA LEU A 117 5.10 -6.73 -32.90
C LEU A 117 6.52 -6.27 -32.54
N PHE A 118 7.55 -7.01 -32.93
CA PHE A 118 8.94 -6.74 -32.58
C PHE A 118 9.35 -5.34 -33.03
N SER A 119 9.15 -5.02 -34.31
CA SER A 119 9.50 -3.72 -34.90
C SER A 119 8.78 -2.55 -34.22
N HIS A 120 7.54 -2.76 -33.79
CA HIS A 120 6.78 -1.76 -33.06
C HIS A 120 7.37 -1.52 -31.67
N TYR A 121 7.56 -2.57 -30.87
CA TYR A 121 8.04 -2.45 -29.50
C TYR A 121 9.56 -2.21 -29.39
N GLU A 122 10.30 -2.38 -30.48
CA GLU A 122 11.71 -2.00 -30.58
C GLU A 122 11.91 -0.48 -30.54
N LYS A 123 10.90 0.31 -30.93
CA LYS A 123 10.95 1.77 -30.94
C LYS A 123 11.49 2.31 -29.61
N THR A 124 12.48 3.19 -29.71
CA THR A 124 13.31 3.64 -28.57
C THR A 124 12.52 4.28 -27.44
N PHE A 125 11.38 4.93 -27.74
CA PHE A 125 10.56 5.59 -26.74
C PHE A 125 9.95 4.61 -25.72
N PHE A 126 9.66 3.36 -26.08
CA PHE A 126 9.18 2.35 -25.13
C PHE A 126 10.21 2.09 -24.03
N ARG A 127 11.47 1.91 -24.44
CA ARG A 127 12.62 1.75 -23.52
C ARG A 127 12.82 3.02 -22.69
N LYS A 128 12.71 4.20 -23.31
CA LYS A 128 12.77 5.51 -22.63
C LYS A 128 11.69 5.67 -21.56
N PHE A 129 10.44 5.29 -21.83
CA PHE A 129 9.36 5.36 -20.84
C PHE A 129 9.57 4.38 -19.69
N LYS A 130 10.03 3.16 -19.98
CA LYS A 130 10.39 2.17 -18.95
C LYS A 130 11.50 2.70 -18.03
N LEU A 131 12.56 3.26 -18.62
CA LEU A 131 13.67 3.85 -17.87
C LEU A 131 13.21 5.07 -17.04
N ASN A 132 12.45 5.98 -17.63
CA ASN A 132 11.91 7.14 -16.93
C ASN A 132 11.00 6.73 -15.76
N ARG A 133 10.14 5.73 -15.94
CA ARG A 133 9.30 5.20 -14.86
C ARG A 133 10.15 4.65 -13.72
N TYR A 134 11.21 3.91 -14.04
CA TYR A 134 12.16 3.40 -13.05
C TYR A 134 12.86 4.52 -12.27
N ILE A 135 13.40 5.52 -12.97
CA ILE A 135 14.05 6.69 -12.37
C ILE A 135 13.07 7.49 -11.50
N ASN A 136 11.87 7.78 -12.02
CA ASN A 136 10.87 8.55 -11.28
C ASN A 136 10.37 7.82 -10.04
N THR A 137 10.26 6.48 -10.09
CA THR A 137 9.92 5.67 -8.92
C THR A 137 10.97 5.80 -7.83
N GLN A 138 12.25 5.70 -8.18
CA GLN A 138 13.35 5.91 -7.22
C GLN A 138 13.37 7.35 -6.67
N LYS A 139 13.12 8.36 -7.51
CA LYS A 139 13.03 9.76 -7.06
C LYS A 139 11.88 9.97 -6.08
N SER A 140 10.71 9.41 -6.37
CA SER A 140 9.54 9.46 -5.48
C SER A 140 9.82 8.79 -4.13
N GLU A 141 10.43 7.60 -4.15
CA GLU A 141 10.79 6.85 -2.94
C GLU A 141 11.88 7.55 -2.12
N SER A 142 12.89 8.13 -2.78
CA SER A 142 13.94 8.92 -2.11
C SER A 142 13.38 10.20 -1.51
N LYS A 143 12.45 10.88 -2.20
CA LYS A 143 11.76 12.06 -1.69
C LYS A 143 10.87 11.73 -0.50
N MET A 144 10.18 10.59 -0.53
CA MET A 144 9.39 10.09 0.59
C MET A 144 10.27 9.90 1.82
N ILE A 145 11.42 9.23 1.69
CA ILE A 145 12.37 9.02 2.80
C ILE A 145 12.91 10.35 3.30
N LYS A 146 13.34 11.26 2.41
CA LYS A 146 13.83 12.58 2.82
C LYS A 146 12.77 13.37 3.61
N ASN A 147 11.51 13.33 3.18
CA ASN A 147 10.42 14.00 3.89
C ASN A 147 10.11 13.33 5.23
N PHE A 148 10.19 12.01 5.29
CA PHE A 148 10.04 11.24 6.53
C PHE A 148 11.16 11.62 7.52
N THR A 149 12.42 11.59 7.09
CA THR A 149 13.59 11.98 7.90
C THR A 149 13.46 13.42 8.38
N LYS A 150 13.08 14.35 7.50
CA LYS A 150 12.85 15.76 7.89
C LYS A 150 11.77 15.91 8.96
N LYS A 151 10.76 15.03 8.98
CA LYS A 151 9.62 15.13 9.90
C LYS A 151 9.88 14.43 11.23
N PHE A 152 10.50 13.26 11.21
CA PHE A 152 10.65 12.43 12.42
C PHE A 152 12.08 12.37 12.96
N GLY A 153 13.11 12.59 12.15
CA GLY A 153 14.51 12.52 12.56
C GLY A 153 15.33 11.53 11.74
N GLU A 154 16.61 11.45 12.07
CA GLU A 154 17.59 10.60 11.38
C GLU A 154 17.40 9.10 11.70
N PRO A 155 17.88 8.18 10.85
CA PRO A 155 17.70 6.75 11.04
C PRO A 155 18.21 6.17 12.37
N ASN A 156 19.20 6.82 12.98
CA ASN A 156 19.76 6.40 14.26
C ASN A 156 18.84 6.74 15.44
N ASP A 157 18.05 7.81 15.32
CA ASP A 157 17.21 8.34 16.41
C ASP A 157 15.77 7.82 16.33
N VAL A 158 15.41 7.16 15.23
CA VAL A 158 14.03 6.76 14.93
C VAL A 158 13.90 5.24 14.79
N VAL A 159 12.91 4.67 15.48
CA VAL A 159 12.46 3.30 15.30
C VAL A 159 11.19 3.29 14.44
N PHE A 160 11.26 2.59 13.31
CA PHE A 160 10.17 2.45 12.36
C PHE A 160 9.40 1.15 12.66
N ILE A 161 8.15 1.26 13.08
CA ILE A 161 7.29 0.11 13.39
C ILE A 161 6.11 0.13 12.44
N MET A 162 6.01 -0.91 11.62
CA MET A 162 4.96 -1.04 10.61
C MET A 162 3.94 -2.07 11.07
N GLY A 163 2.66 -1.76 10.89
CA GLY A 163 1.62 -2.75 11.11
C GLY A 163 1.73 -3.92 10.11
N ASP A 164 1.34 -5.10 10.56
CA ASP A 164 1.42 -6.35 9.81
C ASP A 164 0.24 -6.62 8.87
N TYR A 165 -0.28 -5.57 8.22
CA TYR A 165 -1.33 -5.70 7.22
C TYR A 165 -1.06 -6.80 6.20
N ASP A 166 -1.88 -7.84 6.27
CA ASP A 166 -1.94 -8.91 5.29
C ASP A 166 -3.26 -8.84 4.53
N LYS A 167 -3.15 -8.86 3.19
CA LYS A 167 -4.30 -8.89 2.27
C LYS A 167 -4.79 -10.30 1.99
N GLY A 168 -4.34 -11.32 2.72
CA GLY A 168 -4.73 -12.71 2.44
C GLY A 168 -4.53 -13.07 0.96
N SER A 169 -5.40 -13.93 0.41
CA SER A 169 -5.24 -14.49 -0.95
C SER A 169 -5.78 -13.62 -2.10
N SER A 170 -6.51 -12.53 -1.85
CA SER A 170 -7.20 -11.78 -2.92
C SER A 170 -6.95 -10.26 -2.91
N ASN A 171 -6.58 -9.74 -4.08
CA ASN A 171 -6.51 -8.30 -4.31
C ASN A 171 -7.91 -7.75 -4.64
N ILE A 172 -8.30 -6.64 -4.02
CA ILE A 172 -9.54 -5.95 -4.36
C ILE A 172 -9.44 -5.40 -5.79
N GLY A 173 -10.37 -5.80 -6.65
CA GLY A 173 -10.42 -5.36 -8.05
C GLY A 173 -10.45 -3.82 -8.17
N GLY A 174 -9.59 -3.29 -9.05
CA GLY A 174 -9.49 -1.85 -9.31
C GLY A 174 -8.62 -1.06 -8.32
N LEU A 175 -8.07 -1.69 -7.28
CA LEU A 175 -7.08 -1.09 -6.39
C LEU A 175 -5.70 -1.69 -6.65
N GLU A 176 -4.65 -0.87 -6.60
CA GLU A 176 -3.28 -1.41 -6.65
C GLU A 176 -3.02 -2.22 -5.36
N PRO A 177 -2.22 -3.30 -5.45
CA PRO A 177 -1.84 -4.07 -4.29
C PRO A 177 -1.05 -3.20 -3.30
N THR A 178 -1.27 -3.43 -2.01
CA THR A 178 -0.55 -2.73 -0.94
C THR A 178 0.89 -3.27 -0.91
N ILE A 179 1.88 -2.38 -1.06
CA ILE A 179 3.27 -2.80 -1.30
C ILE A 179 4.08 -2.89 0.01
N CYS A 180 3.54 -3.57 1.02
CA CYS A 180 4.11 -3.62 2.37
C CYS A 180 5.57 -4.10 2.38
N LYS A 181 5.87 -5.21 1.67
CA LYS A 181 7.24 -5.76 1.56
C LYS A 181 8.23 -4.75 0.98
N LYS A 182 7.80 -3.91 0.04
CA LYS A 182 8.67 -2.90 -0.57
C LYS A 182 8.98 -1.77 0.40
N PHE A 183 7.99 -1.27 1.14
CA PHE A 183 8.22 -0.20 2.11
C PHE A 183 9.17 -0.65 3.22
N ARG A 184 8.99 -1.85 3.77
CA ARG A 184 9.95 -2.41 4.74
C ARG A 184 11.38 -2.42 4.21
N LYS A 185 11.54 -2.87 2.96
CA LYS A 185 12.86 -2.87 2.31
C LYS A 185 13.41 -1.45 2.10
N ILE A 186 12.58 -0.49 1.70
CA ILE A 186 12.99 0.90 1.50
C ILE A 186 13.52 1.50 2.80
N PHE A 187 12.76 1.37 3.90
CA PHE A 187 13.16 1.91 5.20
C PHE A 187 14.39 1.21 5.76
N LYS A 188 14.47 -0.13 5.67
CA LYS A 188 15.66 -0.89 6.07
C LYS A 188 16.91 -0.49 5.28
N ASN A 189 16.79 -0.36 3.94
CA ASN A 189 17.88 0.08 3.08
C ASN A 189 18.30 1.54 3.35
N SER A 190 17.43 2.34 3.96
CA SER A 190 17.71 3.72 4.34
C SER A 190 18.31 3.82 5.76
N GLY A 191 18.58 2.70 6.41
CA GLY A 191 19.23 2.62 7.72
C GLY A 191 18.29 2.58 8.93
N PHE A 192 16.97 2.65 8.73
CA PHE A 192 16.02 2.66 9.85
C PHE A 192 15.88 1.29 10.50
N ARG A 193 15.89 1.25 11.84
CA ARG A 193 15.50 0.06 12.60
C ARG A 193 14.02 -0.22 12.36
N THR A 194 13.74 -1.32 11.67
CA THR A 194 12.40 -1.64 11.14
C THR A 194 11.84 -2.88 11.82
N TYR A 195 10.66 -2.74 12.44
CA TYR A 195 9.92 -3.82 13.09
C TYR A 195 8.49 -3.92 12.58
N LEU A 196 7.84 -5.05 12.85
CA LEU A 196 6.42 -5.27 12.66
C LEU A 196 5.68 -5.20 14.00
N VAL A 197 4.41 -4.79 13.97
CA VAL A 197 3.47 -4.89 15.10
C VAL A 197 2.17 -5.50 14.61
N ASN A 198 1.54 -6.32 15.43
CA ASN A 198 0.24 -6.89 15.07
C ASN A 198 -0.85 -5.81 15.08
N GLU A 199 -1.61 -5.66 13.99
CA GLU A 199 -2.68 -4.65 13.83
C GLU A 199 -4.05 -5.10 14.39
N PHE A 200 -4.13 -6.20 15.14
CA PHE A 200 -5.42 -6.72 15.60
C PHE A 200 -6.25 -5.66 16.35
N ARG A 201 -7.45 -5.37 15.82
CA ARG A 201 -8.45 -4.40 16.31
C ARG A 201 -8.00 -2.92 16.37
N THR A 202 -6.81 -2.57 15.87
CA THR A 202 -6.30 -1.19 15.93
C THR A 202 -7.20 -0.19 15.21
N SER A 203 -7.85 -0.58 14.12
CA SER A 203 -8.79 0.28 13.37
C SER A 203 -10.24 0.23 13.87
N LYS A 204 -10.59 -0.74 14.73
CA LYS A 204 -11.97 -1.00 15.19
C LYS A 204 -12.30 -0.41 16.56
N LEU A 205 -11.29 -0.18 17.40
CA LEU A 205 -11.47 0.35 18.75
C LEU A 205 -11.12 1.84 18.79
N CYS A 206 -11.88 2.63 19.54
CA CYS A 206 -11.55 4.02 19.79
C CYS A 206 -10.27 4.11 20.63
N ASN A 207 -9.31 4.93 20.20
CA ASN A 207 -8.08 5.22 20.93
C ASN A 207 -8.29 5.88 22.32
N CYS A 208 -9.46 6.49 22.57
CA CYS A 208 -9.74 7.18 23.83
C CYS A 208 -10.42 6.26 24.86
N CYS A 209 -11.47 5.54 24.46
CA CYS A 209 -12.30 4.74 25.37
C CYS A 209 -12.22 3.22 25.14
N ASN A 210 -11.52 2.77 24.10
CA ASN A 210 -11.43 1.36 23.70
C ASN A 210 -12.77 0.69 23.34
N CYS A 211 -13.84 1.47 23.13
CA CYS A 211 -15.13 0.97 22.61
C CYS A 211 -15.07 0.75 21.09
N GLU A 212 -15.97 -0.09 20.57
CA GLU A 212 -16.05 -0.34 19.12
C GLU A 212 -16.59 0.89 18.37
N ILE A 213 -15.93 1.21 17.25
CA ILE A 213 -16.31 2.29 16.34
C ILE A 213 -16.60 1.73 14.96
N SER A 214 -17.55 2.34 14.25
CA SER A 214 -17.96 1.86 12.94
C SER A 214 -18.30 3.01 11.98
N PRO A 215 -18.30 2.73 10.65
CA PRO A 215 -18.68 3.74 9.67
C PRO A 215 -20.15 4.14 9.81
N PHE A 216 -20.42 5.44 9.83
CA PHE A 216 -21.78 5.98 9.96
C PHE A 216 -22.21 6.81 8.76
N MET A 217 -21.27 7.44 8.04
CA MET A 217 -21.57 8.38 6.98
C MET A 217 -21.72 7.68 5.62
N ILE A 218 -22.71 8.11 4.84
CA ILE A 218 -22.97 7.63 3.47
C ILE A 218 -22.83 8.82 2.51
N ARG A 219 -22.23 8.59 1.34
CA ARG A 219 -22.14 9.58 0.25
C ARG A 219 -22.42 8.97 -1.11
N GLN A 220 -22.66 9.79 -2.11
CA GLN A 220 -22.71 9.34 -3.50
C GLN A 220 -21.31 8.90 -3.98
N SER A 221 -21.26 7.81 -4.76
CA SER A 221 -20.01 7.34 -5.37
C SER A 221 -19.54 8.31 -6.45
N HIS A 222 -18.23 8.56 -6.52
CA HIS A 222 -17.61 9.37 -7.58
C HIS A 222 -17.13 8.53 -8.78
N LYS A 223 -17.39 7.21 -8.80
CA LYS A 223 -16.99 6.37 -9.95
C LYS A 223 -17.94 6.63 -11.12
N PRO A 224 -17.44 6.81 -12.36
CA PRO A 224 -18.29 7.14 -13.51
C PRO A 224 -19.51 6.22 -13.71
N ASN A 225 -19.32 4.91 -13.54
CA ASN A 225 -20.42 3.93 -13.68
C ASN A 225 -21.41 3.99 -12.52
N ASP A 226 -20.94 4.30 -11.30
CA ASP A 226 -21.78 4.37 -10.11
C ASP A 226 -22.60 5.67 -10.05
N ILE A 227 -22.07 6.76 -10.62
CA ILE A 227 -22.79 8.04 -10.75
C ILE A 227 -24.03 7.85 -11.62
N LYS A 228 -23.92 7.11 -12.73
CA LYS A 228 -25.06 6.83 -13.65
C LYS A 228 -26.23 6.13 -12.97
N VAL A 229 -25.96 5.34 -11.94
CA VAL A 229 -26.98 4.58 -11.17
C VAL A 229 -27.27 5.20 -9.79
N ASN A 230 -26.81 6.44 -9.54
CA ASN A 230 -26.95 7.13 -8.25
C ASN A 230 -26.56 6.29 -7.03
N LYS A 231 -25.53 5.45 -7.18
CA LYS A 231 -25.14 4.52 -6.11
C LYS A 231 -24.54 5.27 -4.93
N LYS A 232 -25.11 5.00 -3.75
CA LYS A 232 -24.61 5.46 -2.46
C LYS A 232 -23.60 4.45 -1.89
N ILE A 233 -22.55 4.97 -1.26
CA ILE A 233 -21.47 4.19 -0.65
C ILE A 233 -21.18 4.67 0.76
N THR A 234 -20.88 3.75 1.66
CA THR A 234 -20.46 4.04 3.03
C THR A 234 -19.03 4.59 3.04
N ILE A 235 -18.78 5.63 3.84
CA ILE A 235 -17.45 6.23 4.02
C ILE A 235 -16.70 5.42 5.07
N ASN A 236 -15.97 4.41 4.62
CA ASN A 236 -15.21 3.54 5.51
C ASN A 236 -14.11 4.28 6.32
N GLY A 237 -13.55 5.37 5.81
CA GLY A 237 -12.48 6.11 6.49
C GLY A 237 -12.92 6.96 7.68
N LEU A 238 -14.23 7.21 7.84
CA LEU A 238 -14.81 7.98 8.95
C LEU A 238 -15.55 7.03 9.88
N LEU A 239 -15.17 7.04 11.16
CA LEU A 239 -15.70 6.15 12.17
C LEU A 239 -16.26 6.98 13.33
N SER A 240 -17.34 6.51 13.94
CA SER A 240 -17.87 7.08 15.18
C SER A 240 -18.37 5.96 16.08
N HIS A 241 -18.63 6.32 17.33
CA HIS A 241 -19.48 5.53 18.19
C HIS A 241 -20.91 5.55 17.64
N GLN A 242 -21.60 4.41 17.69
CA GLN A 242 -23.00 4.30 17.22
C GLN A 242 -24.01 4.55 18.34
N GLU A 243 -23.58 4.46 19.60
CA GLU A 243 -24.45 4.62 20.75
C GLU A 243 -24.39 6.06 21.30
N ASN A 244 -25.57 6.64 21.54
CA ASN A 244 -25.75 8.03 21.99
C ASN A 244 -25.23 8.34 23.42
N LYS A 245 -24.69 7.35 24.15
CA LYS A 245 -24.27 7.47 25.56
C LYS A 245 -22.81 7.06 25.80
N GLN A 246 -21.91 7.36 24.87
CA GLN A 246 -20.50 7.05 25.05
C GLN A 246 -19.70 8.28 25.48
N LYS A 247 -18.63 8.05 26.27
CA LYS A 247 -17.75 9.09 26.84
C LYS A 247 -17.07 9.98 25.79
N CYS A 248 -17.09 9.60 24.51
CA CYS A 248 -16.34 10.28 23.45
C CYS A 248 -17.24 10.57 22.24
N GLU A 249 -17.55 11.84 21.99
CA GLU A 249 -18.30 12.32 20.81
C GLU A 249 -17.40 12.54 19.57
N ILE A 250 -16.24 11.89 19.56
CA ILE A 250 -15.19 12.16 18.57
C ILE A 250 -15.46 11.39 17.28
N ILE A 251 -15.35 12.08 16.15
CA ILE A 251 -15.30 11.46 14.82
C ILE A 251 -13.85 11.10 14.52
N HIS A 252 -13.61 9.81 14.28
CA HIS A 252 -12.27 9.28 14.02
C HIS A 252 -12.00 9.15 12.52
N ASN A 253 -10.84 9.63 12.09
CA ASN A 253 -10.22 9.13 10.87
C ASN A 253 -9.63 7.75 11.17
N ARG A 254 -10.00 6.73 10.38
CA ARG A 254 -9.61 5.33 10.58
C ARG A 254 -8.09 5.15 10.69
N ASP A 255 -7.33 5.70 9.76
CA ASP A 255 -5.87 5.51 9.68
C ASP A 255 -5.18 6.24 10.85
N LYS A 256 -5.67 7.44 11.19
CA LYS A 256 -5.19 8.19 12.38
C LYS A 256 -5.47 7.43 13.69
N ASN A 257 -6.63 6.79 13.80
CA ASN A 257 -7.00 5.99 14.96
C ASN A 257 -6.17 4.71 15.06
N ALA A 258 -5.98 4.01 13.94
CA ALA A 258 -5.14 2.82 13.88
C ALA A 258 -3.71 3.09 14.33
N VAL A 259 -3.09 4.17 13.85
CA VAL A 259 -1.75 4.58 14.27
C VAL A 259 -1.67 4.92 15.75
N GLN A 260 -2.67 5.62 16.31
CA GLN A 260 -2.68 5.94 17.73
C GLN A 260 -2.82 4.69 18.60
N ASN A 261 -3.66 3.73 18.20
CA ASN A 261 -3.75 2.46 18.89
C ASN A 261 -2.46 1.65 18.79
N MET A 262 -1.78 1.66 17.64
CA MET A 262 -0.45 1.06 17.51
C MET A 262 0.58 1.72 18.42
N LEU A 263 0.58 3.05 18.53
CA LEU A 263 1.44 3.77 19.48
C LEU A 263 1.16 3.34 20.92
N ASN A 264 -0.11 3.24 21.32
CA ASN A 264 -0.50 2.79 22.65
C ASN A 264 -0.05 1.34 22.93
N ILE A 265 -0.16 0.45 21.93
CA ILE A 265 0.33 -0.92 22.03
C ILE A 265 1.84 -0.95 22.26
N VAL A 266 2.59 -0.19 21.45
CA VAL A 266 4.06 -0.15 21.55
C VAL A 266 4.49 0.47 22.89
N GLU A 267 3.82 1.52 23.34
CA GLU A 267 4.08 2.16 24.64
C GLU A 267 3.86 1.17 25.80
N SER A 268 2.79 0.36 25.75
CA SER A 268 2.54 -0.73 26.70
C SER A 268 3.63 -1.80 26.68
N ILE A 269 4.12 -2.18 25.49
CA ILE A 269 5.21 -3.16 25.36
C ILE A 269 6.50 -2.60 25.97
N PHE A 270 6.79 -1.31 25.77
CA PHE A 270 8.00 -0.69 26.31
C PHE A 270 7.92 -0.54 27.83
N THR A 271 6.75 -0.20 28.38
CA THR A 271 6.59 0.04 29.83
C THR A 271 6.37 -1.24 30.63
N ILE A 272 5.44 -2.09 30.19
CA ILE A 272 4.97 -3.29 30.93
C ILE A 272 5.62 -4.57 30.38
N GLY A 273 6.20 -4.54 29.17
CA GLY A 273 6.68 -5.74 28.49
C GLY A 273 5.58 -6.61 27.91
N ARG A 274 4.32 -6.15 27.94
CA ARG A 274 3.16 -6.91 27.48
C ARG A 274 2.23 -6.04 26.61
N ARG A 275 1.56 -6.71 25.68
CA ARG A 275 0.53 -6.11 24.82
C ARG A 275 -0.79 -6.01 25.60
N PRO A 276 -1.58 -4.93 25.46
CA PRO A 276 -2.88 -4.83 26.11
C PRO A 276 -3.85 -5.91 25.63
N ASP A 277 -4.57 -6.55 26.55
CA ASP A 277 -5.45 -7.70 26.27
C ASP A 277 -6.52 -7.40 25.23
N ILE A 278 -7.05 -6.18 25.22
CA ILE A 278 -8.04 -5.70 24.24
C ILE A 278 -7.57 -5.81 22.77
N PHE A 279 -6.25 -5.76 22.55
CA PHE A 279 -5.61 -5.87 21.24
C PHE A 279 -4.98 -7.26 21.02
N THR A 280 -5.24 -8.24 21.88
CA THR A 280 -4.81 -9.62 21.70
C THR A 280 -5.92 -10.46 21.08
N ARG A 281 -5.53 -11.48 20.31
CA ARG A 281 -6.46 -12.54 19.90
C ARG A 281 -6.57 -13.49 21.08
N ILE A 282 -7.53 -13.26 21.97
CA ILE A 282 -7.84 -14.24 23.01
C ILE A 282 -8.26 -15.51 22.26
N HIS A 283 -7.48 -16.59 22.40
CA HIS A 283 -7.91 -17.91 22.01
C HIS A 283 -9.01 -18.33 23.00
N THR A 284 -10.25 -17.93 22.72
CA THR A 284 -11.42 -18.66 23.21
C THR A 284 -11.67 -19.85 22.31
#